data_AF-A0AAN9AT72-F1
#
_entry.id   AF-A0AAN9AT72-F1
#
_cell.length_a   1.000
_cell.length_b   1.000
_cell.length_c   1.000
_cell.angle_alpha   90.00
_cell.angle_beta   90.00
_cell.angle_gamma   90.00
#
_symmetry.space_group_name_H-M   'P 1'
#
loop_
_entity.id
_entity.type
_entity.pdbx_description
1 polymer ?
#
loop_
_entity_poly.entity_id
_entity_poly.type
_entity_poly.pdbx_seq_one_letter_code
_entity_poly.pdbx_strand_id
1 'polypeptide(L)'
;MQIYDGPTDSNPKLGTSPSFCGSTSPGLLTSTRSQVFIKFYSDSRTSTGSSGFAATFSRKAPECITRTNLPGSGVITSPGFPRPFPLAATCTWEITIPRSSLIDFTFHTIELGPDNEDILDCGNTRVKTVVSLYEVGIGDTETLLVR
;
A
#
# COMPACT_ATOMS: atom_id res chain seq x y z
N MET A 1 -11.25 18.55 -16.93
CA MET A 1 -10.05 18.13 -16.17
C MET A 1 -9.43 16.89 -16.80
N GLN A 2 -8.11 16.79 -16.82
CA GLN A 2 -7.36 15.61 -17.24
C GLN A 2 -6.38 15.23 -16.13
N ILE A 3 -6.17 13.93 -15.90
CA ILE A 3 -5.32 13.40 -14.83
C ILE A 3 -4.29 12.48 -15.48
N TYR A 4 -3.03 12.60 -15.06
CA TYR A 4 -1.89 11.92 -15.68
C TYR A 4 -1.07 11.13 -14.65
N ASP A 5 -0.63 9.93 -15.04
CA ASP A 5 0.13 8.97 -14.23
C ASP A 5 1.62 9.31 -14.23
N GLY A 6 1.97 10.41 -13.57
CA GLY A 6 3.34 10.90 -13.45
C GLY A 6 3.42 12.40 -13.22
N PRO A 7 4.63 12.98 -13.28
CA PRO A 7 4.85 14.39 -12.95
C PRO A 7 4.36 15.40 -13.99
N THR A 8 4.10 14.99 -15.25
CA THR A 8 3.82 15.91 -16.35
C THR A 8 2.67 15.43 -17.24
N ASP A 9 2.19 16.29 -18.14
CA ASP A 9 1.15 15.96 -19.13
C ASP A 9 1.66 15.13 -20.32
N SER A 10 2.96 14.82 -20.35
CA SER A 10 3.54 13.83 -21.27
C SER A 10 3.39 12.39 -20.75
N ASN A 11 2.97 12.19 -19.50
CA ASN A 11 2.71 10.87 -18.96
C ASN A 11 1.38 10.28 -19.46
N PRO A 12 1.14 8.96 -19.31
CA PRO A 12 -0.15 8.37 -19.64
C PRO A 12 -1.30 8.98 -18.82
N LYS A 13 -2.51 9.06 -19.38
CA LYS A 13 -3.68 9.54 -18.63
C LYS A 13 -4.22 8.47 -17.68
N LEU A 14 -4.72 8.89 -16.51
CA LEU A 14 -5.43 8.04 -15.55
C LEU A 14 -6.94 8.09 -15.77
N GLY A 15 -7.58 6.92 -15.66
CA GLY A 15 -9.02 6.73 -15.81
C GLY A 15 -9.46 6.35 -17.22
N THR A 16 -10.75 6.06 -17.37
CA THR A 16 -11.34 5.53 -18.61
C THR A 16 -11.76 6.61 -19.61
N SER A 17 -11.84 7.86 -19.17
CA SER A 17 -12.24 8.99 -20.02
C SER A 17 -11.03 9.85 -20.42
N PRO A 18 -10.95 10.34 -21.67
CA PRO A 18 -9.90 11.26 -22.10
C PRO A 18 -9.94 12.63 -21.41
N SER A 19 -11.08 13.00 -20.82
CA SER A 19 -11.30 14.20 -20.01
C SER A 19 -12.54 14.07 -19.12
N PHE A 20 -12.46 14.57 -17.89
CA PHE A 20 -13.56 14.63 -16.94
C PHE A 20 -14.19 16.02 -16.94
N CYS A 21 -15.48 16.10 -17.24
CA CYS A 21 -16.28 17.33 -17.31
C CYS A 21 -17.68 17.08 -16.73
N GLY A 22 -18.37 18.15 -16.32
CA GLY A 22 -19.70 18.07 -15.72
C GLY A 22 -19.67 17.83 -14.21
N SER A 23 -20.75 17.27 -13.68
CA SER A 23 -20.95 17.03 -12.24
C SER A 23 -20.60 15.61 -11.78
N THR A 24 -20.18 14.73 -12.70
CA THR A 24 -19.88 13.33 -12.38
C THR A 24 -18.43 13.17 -11.91
N SER A 25 -18.26 12.63 -10.71
CA SER A 25 -16.94 12.32 -10.16
C SER A 25 -16.29 11.13 -10.91
N PRO A 26 -14.96 11.16 -11.20
CA PRO A 26 -14.23 10.05 -11.81
C PRO A 26 -14.19 8.76 -10.97
N GLY A 27 -14.59 8.81 -9.69
CA GLY A 27 -14.37 7.74 -8.73
C GLY A 27 -12.91 7.67 -8.25
N LEU A 28 -12.56 6.56 -7.60
CA LEU A 28 -11.20 6.32 -7.11
C LEU A 28 -10.26 5.99 -8.27
N LEU A 29 -9.19 6.77 -8.43
CA LEU A 29 -8.13 6.52 -9.40
C LEU A 29 -6.84 6.17 -8.67
N THR A 30 -6.17 5.10 -9.11
CA THR A 30 -4.90 4.64 -8.54
C THR A 30 -3.77 4.89 -9.54
N SER A 31 -2.76 5.65 -9.13
CA SER A 31 -1.54 5.88 -9.91
C SER A 31 -0.59 4.69 -9.76
N THR A 32 0.19 4.41 -10.81
CA THR A 32 1.29 3.43 -10.76
C THR A 32 2.60 4.07 -10.32
N ARG A 33 2.64 5.39 -10.14
CA ARG A 33 3.82 6.19 -9.80
C ARG A 33 3.64 6.92 -8.47
N SER A 34 4.71 7.55 -8.00
CA SER A 34 4.71 8.37 -6.78
C SER A 34 4.15 9.78 -6.99
N GLN A 35 3.76 10.14 -8.22
CA GLN A 35 3.29 11.48 -8.59
C GLN A 35 2.14 11.40 -9.59
N VAL A 36 1.20 12.33 -9.46
CA VAL A 36 0.07 12.52 -10.37
C VAL A 36 0.03 13.98 -10.80
N PHE A 37 -0.17 14.21 -12.09
CA PHE A 37 -0.31 15.55 -12.65
C PHE A 37 -1.77 15.79 -13.06
N ILE A 38 -2.36 16.90 -12.59
CA ILE A 38 -3.74 17.26 -12.89
C ILE A 38 -3.75 18.53 -13.73
N LYS A 39 -4.36 18.45 -14.91
CA LYS A 39 -4.54 19.57 -15.83
C LYS A 39 -6.00 20.00 -15.84
N PHE A 40 -6.26 21.15 -15.25
CA PHE A 40 -7.58 21.78 -15.25
C PHE A 40 -7.67 22.82 -16.38
N TYR A 41 -8.80 22.82 -17.09
CA TYR A 41 -9.09 23.76 -18.17
C TYR A 41 -10.42 24.45 -17.86
N SER A 42 -10.43 25.78 -17.93
CA SER A 42 -11.61 26.63 -17.75
C SER A 42 -11.61 27.73 -18.80
N ASP A 43 -12.78 28.05 -19.37
CA ASP A 43 -12.94 29.23 -20.22
C ASP A 43 -13.54 30.41 -19.43
N SER A 44 -13.50 31.60 -20.04
CA SER A 44 -14.03 32.83 -19.44
C SER A 44 -15.57 32.92 -19.46
N ARG A 45 -16.28 31.93 -20.02
CA ARG A 45 -17.74 31.93 -20.16
C ARG A 45 -18.44 31.08 -19.09
N THR A 46 -17.77 30.06 -18.56
CA THR A 46 -18.31 29.12 -17.54
C THR A 46 -17.83 29.41 -16.11
N SER A 47 -17.10 30.51 -15.92
CA SER A 47 -16.51 30.94 -14.64
C SER A 47 -17.49 31.59 -13.66
N THR A 48 -18.74 31.86 -14.07
CA THR A 48 -19.80 32.39 -13.20
C THR A 48 -20.67 31.25 -12.68
N GLY A 49 -20.16 30.49 -11.70
CA GLY A 49 -20.99 29.61 -10.87
C GLY A 49 -20.74 28.10 -10.92
N SER A 50 -19.65 27.62 -11.54
CA SER A 50 -19.27 26.20 -11.45
C SER A 50 -18.40 25.92 -10.22
N SER A 51 -18.77 24.93 -9.41
CA SER A 51 -18.13 24.61 -8.11
C SER A 51 -16.71 24.01 -8.21
N GLY A 52 -16.12 23.96 -9.42
CA GLY A 52 -14.79 23.40 -9.64
C GLY A 52 -14.71 21.90 -9.35
N PHE A 53 -13.57 21.46 -8.83
CA PHE A 53 -13.37 20.09 -8.36
C PHE A 53 -12.73 20.10 -6.97
N ALA A 54 -13.04 19.09 -6.18
CA ALA A 54 -12.32 18.74 -4.96
C ALA A 54 -11.76 17.33 -5.12
N ALA A 55 -10.50 17.14 -4.75
CA ALA A 55 -9.84 15.84 -4.82
C ALA A 55 -9.12 15.58 -3.50
N THR A 56 -9.28 14.37 -2.98
CA THR A 56 -8.53 13.85 -1.84
C THR A 56 -7.52 12.83 -2.35
N PHE A 57 -6.28 12.94 -1.86
CA PHE A 57 -5.20 12.04 -2.24
C PHE A 57 -4.76 11.23 -1.04
N SER A 58 -4.58 9.93 -1.23
CA SER A 58 -4.00 9.03 -0.24
C SER A 58 -2.91 8.20 -0.89
N ARG A 59 -1.82 7.96 -0.17
CA ARG A 59 -0.78 7.03 -0.63
C ARG A 59 -1.32 5.61 -0.52
N LYS A 60 -1.19 4.82 -1.60
CA LYS A 60 -1.40 3.38 -1.50
C LYS A 60 -0.33 2.82 -0.57
N ALA A 61 -0.76 2.15 0.49
CA ALA A 61 0.07 1.33 1.36
C ALA A 61 0.96 0.41 0.50
N PRO A 62 2.29 0.37 0.69
CA PRO A 62 3.11 -0.66 0.09
C PRO A 62 2.62 -2.05 0.56
N GLU A 63 2.14 -2.87 -0.36
CA GLU A 63 1.86 -4.28 -0.08
C GLU A 63 3.17 -5.06 -0.29
N CYS A 64 3.70 -5.65 0.79
CA CYS A 64 4.91 -6.48 0.77
C CYS A 64 4.51 -7.92 1.06
N ILE A 65 4.01 -8.62 0.05
CA ILE A 65 3.80 -10.06 0.14
C ILE A 65 5.15 -10.72 -0.14
N THR A 66 5.77 -11.28 0.90
CA THR A 66 6.99 -12.06 0.74
C THR A 66 6.64 -13.54 0.95
N ARG A 67 6.76 -14.34 -0.11
CA ARG A 67 6.66 -15.80 0.01
C ARG A 67 8.05 -16.33 0.27
N THR A 68 8.25 -16.96 1.42
CA THR A 68 9.54 -17.55 1.76
C THR A 68 9.34 -19.03 2.00
N ASN A 69 9.87 -19.84 1.09
CA ASN A 69 10.03 -21.27 1.33
C ASN A 69 11.29 -21.47 2.16
N LEU A 70 11.14 -21.88 3.41
CA LEU A 70 12.24 -22.16 4.33
C LEU A 70 12.34 -23.67 4.57
N PRO A 71 13.10 -24.41 3.75
CA PRO A 71 13.36 -25.83 4.01
C PRO A 71 14.32 -25.97 5.21
N GLY A 72 13.76 -26.11 6.41
CA GLY A 72 14.50 -26.34 7.65
C GLY A 72 14.60 -25.12 8.56
N SER A 73 15.42 -24.13 8.20
CA SER A 73 15.62 -22.92 9.00
C SER A 73 15.93 -21.71 8.13
N GLY A 74 15.53 -20.52 8.56
CA GLY A 74 15.91 -19.27 7.90
C GLY A 74 15.64 -18.04 8.75
N VAL A 75 16.02 -16.88 8.20
CA VAL A 75 15.83 -15.58 8.84
C VAL A 75 14.86 -14.77 8.00
N ILE A 76 13.83 -14.24 8.66
CA ILE A 76 12.87 -13.31 8.07
C ILE A 76 13.18 -11.92 8.59
N THR A 77 13.29 -10.96 7.69
CA THR A 77 13.51 -9.56 8.04
C THR A 77 12.40 -8.68 7.47
N SER A 78 12.19 -7.53 8.12
CA SER A 78 11.34 -6.48 7.60
C SER A 78 11.91 -5.93 6.29
N PRO A 79 11.08 -5.53 5.30
CA PRO A 79 11.59 -4.93 4.07
C PRO A 79 12.44 -3.71 4.36
N GLY A 80 13.64 -3.69 3.80
CA GLY A 80 14.58 -2.60 3.97
C GLY A 80 15.45 -2.68 5.22
N PHE A 81 15.31 -3.69 6.09
CA PHE A 81 16.19 -3.89 7.25
C PHE A 81 17.68 -3.78 6.85
N PRO A 82 18.53 -3.04 7.60
CA PRO A 82 18.28 -2.43 8.91
C PRO A 82 17.68 -1.01 8.87
N ARG A 83 17.16 -0.55 7.72
CA ARG A 83 16.46 0.74 7.62
C ARG A 83 15.05 0.65 8.21
N PRO A 84 14.45 1.79 8.61
CA PRO A 84 13.08 1.83 9.12
C PRO A 84 12.07 1.21 8.15
N PHE A 85 11.07 0.53 8.72
CA PHE A 85 9.98 -0.08 7.96
C PHE A 85 9.23 1.00 7.14
N PRO A 86 8.87 0.72 5.87
CA PRO A 86 8.17 1.71 5.05
C PRO A 86 6.83 2.13 5.69
N LEU A 87 6.56 3.44 5.69
CA LEU A 87 5.31 3.97 6.24
C LEU A 87 4.09 3.38 5.52
N ALA A 88 3.06 3.05 6.29
CA ALA A 88 1.81 2.44 5.83
C ALA A 88 1.98 1.12 5.07
N ALA A 89 3.11 0.41 5.18
CA ALA A 89 3.25 -0.89 4.53
C ALA A 89 2.48 -1.98 5.29
N THR A 90 1.85 -2.88 4.54
CA THR A 90 1.30 -4.13 5.09
C THR A 90 2.10 -5.26 4.50
N CYS A 91 2.91 -5.91 5.34
CA CYS A 91 3.66 -7.08 4.94
C CYS A 91 2.93 -8.35 5.36
N THR A 92 3.05 -9.37 4.53
CA THR A 92 2.60 -10.71 4.88
C THR A 92 3.68 -11.67 4.45
N TRP A 93 4.13 -12.49 5.39
CA TRP A 93 5.07 -13.56 5.12
C TRP A 93 4.32 -14.88 5.06
N GLU A 94 4.48 -15.57 3.94
CA GLU A 94 3.93 -16.90 3.71
C GLU A 94 5.06 -17.91 3.88
N ILE A 95 4.96 -18.74 4.91
CA ILE A 95 5.96 -19.74 5.27
C ILE A 95 5.37 -21.12 4.99
N THR A 96 6.04 -21.88 4.13
CA THR A 96 5.64 -23.24 3.78
C THR A 96 6.56 -24.25 4.45
N ILE A 97 5.98 -25.22 5.16
CA ILE A 97 6.69 -26.29 5.85
C ILE A 97 6.17 -27.68 5.42
N PRO A 98 6.99 -28.74 5.51
CA PRO A 98 6.50 -30.11 5.34
C PRO A 98 5.45 -30.45 6.40
N ARG A 99 4.45 -31.26 6.04
CA ARG A 99 3.48 -31.80 7.01
C ARG A 99 4.20 -32.44 8.20
N SER A 100 3.63 -32.29 9.40
CA SER A 100 4.17 -32.78 10.69
C SER A 100 5.47 -32.10 11.18
N SER A 101 5.87 -30.98 10.58
CA SER A 101 6.97 -30.15 11.10
C SER A 101 6.45 -29.10 12.09
N LEU A 102 7.24 -28.78 13.11
CA LEU A 102 6.97 -27.66 14.01
C LEU A 102 7.79 -26.44 13.60
N ILE A 103 7.21 -25.25 13.74
CA ILE A 103 7.93 -23.98 13.55
C ILE A 103 8.30 -23.42 14.93
N ASP A 104 9.58 -23.13 15.11
CA ASP A 104 10.10 -22.38 16.25
C ASP A 104 10.53 -20.97 15.78
N PHE A 105 10.05 -19.94 16.47
CA PHE A 105 10.33 -18.55 16.15
C PHE A 105 11.15 -17.89 17.27
N THR A 106 12.31 -17.35 16.92
CA THR A 106 13.12 -16.55 17.83
C THR A 106 13.33 -15.14 17.28
N PHE A 107 12.88 -14.14 18.02
CA PHE A 107 13.11 -12.73 17.67
C PHE A 107 14.50 -12.29 18.11
N HIS A 108 15.28 -11.77 17.17
CA HIS A 108 16.64 -11.28 17.44
C HIS A 108 16.65 -9.76 17.64
N THR A 109 15.87 -9.03 16.85
CA THR A 109 15.76 -7.58 16.91
C THR A 109 14.31 -7.18 16.67
N ILE A 110 13.78 -6.33 17.55
CA ILE A 110 12.45 -5.73 17.42
C ILE A 110 12.60 -4.24 17.69
N GLU A 111 12.28 -3.41 16.70
CA GLU A 111 12.19 -1.97 16.84
C GLU A 111 10.80 -1.55 16.36
N LEU A 112 9.98 -1.05 17.27
CA LEU A 112 8.65 -0.54 17.00
C LEU A 112 8.70 0.99 16.94
N GLY A 113 7.95 1.59 16.01
CA GLY A 113 7.81 3.04 15.94
C GLY A 113 7.14 3.60 17.21
N PRO A 114 7.28 4.91 17.49
CA PRO A 114 6.68 5.51 18.68
C PRO A 114 5.16 5.35 18.68
N ASP A 115 4.61 4.95 19.83
CA ASP A 115 3.16 4.95 20.13
C ASP A 115 2.74 6.37 20.54
N ASN A 116 2.61 7.29 19.58
CA ASN A 116 2.10 8.63 19.86
C ASN A 116 0.62 8.75 19.45
N GLU A 117 -0.26 8.73 20.45
CA GLU A 117 -1.72 8.96 20.30
C GLU A 117 -2.09 10.43 19.99
N ASP A 118 -1.13 11.37 19.95
CA ASP A 118 -1.40 12.82 19.85
C ASP A 118 -0.83 13.51 18.59
N ILE A 119 -0.85 12.85 17.42
CA ILE A 119 -0.55 13.54 16.15
C ILE A 119 -1.71 13.41 15.16
N LEU A 120 -2.33 14.56 14.89
CA LEU A 120 -3.23 14.81 13.78
C LEU A 120 -2.44 14.72 12.46
N ASP A 121 -2.11 13.52 12.01
CA ASP A 121 -1.47 13.27 10.72
C ASP A 121 -2.33 12.35 9.84
N CYS A 122 -2.46 12.71 8.56
CA CYS A 122 -3.19 11.97 7.53
C CYS A 122 -2.40 10.74 7.06
N GLY A 123 -2.11 9.83 7.99
CA GLY A 123 -1.32 8.63 7.74
C GLY A 123 -1.07 7.85 9.02
N ASN A 124 -2.11 7.17 9.52
CA ASN A 124 -2.02 6.24 10.65
C ASN A 124 -0.86 5.25 10.41
N THR A 125 0.28 5.47 11.05
CA THR A 125 1.39 4.53 11.08
C THR A 125 1.18 3.64 12.29
N ARG A 126 0.29 2.65 12.16
CA ARG A 126 0.16 1.57 13.13
C ARG A 126 1.12 0.46 12.71
N VAL A 127 2.29 0.37 13.32
CA VAL A 127 3.07 -0.88 13.25
C VAL A 127 2.52 -1.80 14.33
N LYS A 128 1.42 -2.49 14.00
CA LYS A 128 0.96 -3.64 14.76
C LYS A 128 1.58 -4.87 14.11
N THR A 129 2.76 -5.29 14.53
CA THR A 129 3.21 -6.67 14.24
C THR A 129 2.42 -7.59 15.17
N VAL A 130 1.18 -7.88 14.80
CA VAL A 130 0.42 -8.96 15.41
C VAL A 130 0.65 -10.20 14.58
N VAL A 131 1.62 -10.99 15.00
CA VAL A 131 1.85 -12.34 14.49
C VAL A 131 0.62 -13.18 14.86
N SER A 132 -0.38 -13.18 13.98
CA SER A 132 -1.51 -14.10 14.02
C SER A 132 -1.18 -15.26 13.10
N LEU A 133 -0.74 -16.37 13.69
CA LEU A 133 -0.54 -17.60 12.95
C LEU A 133 -1.91 -18.21 12.65
N TYR A 134 -2.15 -18.54 11.38
CA TYR A 134 -3.28 -19.36 10.98
C TYR A 134 -2.80 -20.42 10.00
N GLU A 135 -3.23 -21.66 10.21
CA GLU A 135 -3.01 -22.75 9.28
C GLU A 135 -3.85 -22.52 8.03
N VAL A 136 -3.19 -22.54 6.87
CA VAL A 136 -3.84 -22.61 5.56
C VAL A 136 -3.50 -23.97 4.96
N GLY A 137 -4.43 -24.91 5.05
CA GLY A 137 -4.23 -26.26 4.51
C GLY A 137 -4.36 -26.27 2.98
N ILE A 138 -3.26 -26.42 2.25
CA ILE A 138 -3.27 -26.72 0.81
C ILE A 138 -2.11 -27.67 0.45
N GLY A 139 -2.41 -28.93 0.12
CA GLY A 139 -1.43 -29.88 -0.44
C GLY A 139 -0.52 -30.58 0.58
N ASP A 140 0.56 -31.24 0.12
CA ASP A 140 1.52 -32.03 0.93
C ASP A 140 2.39 -31.22 1.90
N THR A 141 2.15 -29.91 1.97
CA THR A 141 2.83 -28.94 2.82
C THR A 141 1.82 -28.10 3.58
N GLU A 142 2.16 -27.65 4.77
CA GLU A 142 1.37 -26.67 5.53
C GLU A 142 1.90 -25.27 5.30
N THR A 143 1.00 -24.30 5.16
CA THR A 143 1.35 -22.89 4.97
C THR A 143 0.85 -22.07 6.16
N LEU A 144 1.76 -21.32 6.79
CA LEU A 144 1.43 -20.33 7.82
C LEU A 144 1.58 -18.92 7.25
N LEU A 145 0.63 -18.06 7.65
CA LEU A 145 0.65 -16.65 7.29
C LEU A 145 0.98 -15.82 8.53
N VAL A 146 2.01 -14.99 8.41
CA VAL A 146 2.46 -14.05 9.45
C VAL A 146 2.14 -12.64 8.95
N ARG A 147 1.37 -11.89 9.76
CA ARG A 147 0.96 -10.50 9.49
C ARG A 147 1.55 -9.55 10.53
#